data_AF-A0A3R5X4V4-F1
#
_entry.id   AF-A0A3R5X4V4-F1
#
_cell.length_a   1.000
_cell.length_b   1.000
_cell.length_c   1.000
_cell.angle_alpha   90.00
_cell.angle_beta   90.00
_cell.angle_gamma   90.00
#
_symmetry.space_group_name_H-M   'P 1'
#
loop_
_entity.id
_entity.type
_entity.pdbx_description
1 polymer ?
#
loop_
_entity_poly.entity_id
_entity_poly.type
_entity_poly.pdbx_seq_one_letter_code
_entity_poly.pdbx_strand_id
1 'polypeptide(L)'
;MMNNFKDVNELLDIARNISNGNYDVVGIDVNPESELFHIAEYFSRAVKKLQTVSSAVEDAYEDLPGFESILHSVIHDSKEASENVLECVDKINFNIDDIKENLGSLKKYVEDGDFSKINGILDRLRDKGTAGQDVSFDIISSLEFQDITKQKIDKLIKIIYDLQERLTHLVLMLGVKDRKIDVETLEKLKAKDGIMENQNLVDELLKEFGI
;
A
#
# COMPACT_ATOMS: atom_id res chain seq x y z
N MET A 1 -13.42 30.32 -51.11
CA MET A 1 -14.51 29.61 -50.40
C MET A 1 -14.23 28.13 -50.11
N MET A 2 -13.31 27.44 -50.80
CA MET A 2 -13.00 26.01 -50.53
C MET A 2 -12.11 25.75 -49.29
N ASN A 3 -11.32 26.70 -48.81
CA ASN A 3 -10.47 26.49 -47.61
C ASN A 3 -11.25 26.49 -46.29
N ASN A 4 -12.29 27.30 -46.13
CA ASN A 4 -13.03 27.41 -44.86
C ASN A 4 -13.76 26.10 -44.47
N PHE A 5 -14.09 25.23 -45.42
CA PHE A 5 -14.73 23.94 -45.13
C PHE A 5 -13.74 22.84 -44.73
N LYS A 6 -12.45 22.98 -45.08
CA LYS A 6 -11.41 22.03 -44.68
C LYS A 6 -11.15 22.13 -43.17
N ASP A 7 -10.99 23.37 -42.69
CA ASP A 7 -10.74 23.68 -41.27
C ASP A 7 -11.90 23.23 -40.35
N VAL A 8 -13.16 23.36 -40.80
CA VAL A 8 -14.34 22.92 -40.03
C VAL A 8 -14.47 21.40 -39.98
N ASN A 9 -14.11 20.69 -41.04
CA ASN A 9 -14.12 19.23 -41.05
C ASN A 9 -13.00 18.66 -40.14
N GLU A 10 -11.81 19.28 -40.14
CA GLU A 10 -10.74 18.91 -39.20
C GLU A 10 -11.17 19.08 -37.73
N LEU A 11 -11.87 20.18 -37.41
CA LEU A 11 -12.43 20.39 -36.06
C LEU A 11 -13.51 19.35 -35.69
N LEU A 12 -14.37 18.98 -36.63
CA LEU A 12 -15.38 17.93 -36.43
C LEU A 12 -14.75 16.57 -36.18
N ASP A 13 -13.67 16.25 -36.89
CA ASP A 13 -12.93 15.00 -36.68
C ASP A 13 -12.21 14.99 -35.33
N ILE A 14 -11.64 16.12 -34.89
CA ILE A 14 -11.09 16.25 -33.53
C ILE A 14 -12.16 16.05 -32.46
N ALA A 15 -13.32 16.70 -32.60
CA ALA A 15 -14.42 16.57 -31.65
C ALA A 15 -14.96 15.13 -31.60
N ARG A 16 -15.04 14.44 -32.74
CA ARG A 16 -15.40 13.02 -32.81
C ARG A 16 -14.36 12.13 -32.13
N ASN A 17 -13.08 12.37 -32.36
CA ASN A 17 -12.01 11.61 -31.72
C ASN A 17 -12.03 11.77 -30.19
N ILE A 18 -12.17 13.00 -29.68
CA ILE A 18 -12.37 13.26 -28.24
C ILE A 18 -13.61 12.53 -27.72
N SER A 19 -14.75 12.64 -28.41
CA SER A 19 -16.00 12.00 -27.98
C SER A 19 -15.91 10.48 -27.94
N ASN A 20 -15.03 9.88 -28.75
CA ASN A 20 -14.81 8.44 -28.83
C ASN A 20 -13.63 7.97 -27.95
N GLY A 21 -13.00 8.86 -27.18
CA GLY A 21 -11.87 8.53 -26.30
C GLY A 21 -10.55 8.29 -27.04
N ASN A 22 -10.44 8.69 -28.31
CA ASN A 22 -9.21 8.59 -29.09
C ASN A 22 -8.41 9.89 -29.02
N TYR A 23 -7.26 9.85 -28.35
CA TYR A 23 -6.42 11.03 -28.11
C TYR A 23 -5.07 10.99 -28.85
N ASP A 24 -4.86 10.00 -29.71
CA ASP A 24 -3.60 9.85 -30.46
C ASP A 24 -3.46 10.91 -31.57
N VAL A 25 -2.28 11.52 -31.61
CA VAL A 25 -1.77 12.56 -32.53
C VAL A 25 -2.79 13.16 -33.51
N VAL A 26 -3.45 14.24 -33.09
CA VAL A 26 -4.08 15.18 -34.02
C VAL A 26 -3.09 16.30 -34.35
N GLY A 27 -2.34 16.14 -35.43
CA GLY A 27 -1.58 17.24 -36.04
C GLY A 27 -2.57 18.17 -36.76
N ILE A 28 -2.59 19.45 -36.36
CA ILE A 28 -3.49 20.45 -36.93
C ILE A 28 -2.67 21.36 -37.85
N ASP A 29 -3.00 21.36 -39.14
CA ASP A 29 -2.38 22.22 -40.16
C ASP A 29 -3.42 23.25 -40.64
N VAL A 30 -3.70 24.23 -39.79
CA VAL A 30 -4.70 25.29 -40.03
C VAL A 30 -3.98 26.63 -40.24
N ASN A 31 -4.54 27.47 -41.12
CA ASN A 31 -3.97 28.77 -41.49
C ASN A 31 -3.93 29.76 -40.28
N PRO A 32 -2.78 30.32 -39.88
CA PRO A 32 -2.60 31.09 -38.64
C PRO A 32 -3.45 32.35 -38.45
N GLU A 33 -4.01 32.91 -39.52
CA GLU A 33 -4.77 34.18 -39.51
C GLU A 33 -6.29 33.99 -39.33
N SER A 34 -6.76 32.76 -39.13
CA SER A 34 -8.19 32.43 -39.05
C SER A 34 -8.65 32.26 -37.59
N GLU A 35 -9.84 32.72 -37.24
CA GLU A 35 -10.48 32.42 -35.94
C GLU A 35 -10.60 30.90 -35.69
N LEU A 36 -10.67 30.11 -36.77
CA LEU A 36 -10.66 28.64 -36.72
C LEU A 36 -9.31 28.07 -36.27
N PHE A 37 -8.20 28.78 -36.49
CA PHE A 37 -6.88 28.40 -35.96
C PHE A 37 -6.86 28.43 -34.43
N HIS A 38 -7.43 29.47 -33.82
CA HIS A 38 -7.53 29.57 -32.36
C HIS A 38 -8.42 28.47 -31.78
N ILE A 39 -9.54 28.16 -32.44
CA ILE A 39 -10.41 27.05 -32.03
C ILE A 39 -9.64 25.72 -32.12
N ALA A 40 -8.94 25.48 -33.23
CA ALA A 40 -8.15 24.27 -33.43
C ALA A 40 -7.01 24.16 -32.40
N GLU A 41 -6.37 25.27 -32.04
CA GLU A 41 -5.37 25.33 -30.98
C GLU A 41 -5.97 24.96 -29.61
N TYR A 42 -7.15 25.48 -29.25
CA TYR A 42 -7.83 25.11 -28.00
C TYR A 42 -8.18 23.62 -27.96
N PHE A 43 -8.69 23.08 -29.07
CA PHE A 43 -8.97 21.65 -29.20
C PHE A 43 -7.71 20.80 -29.08
N SER A 44 -6.61 21.19 -29.74
CA SER A 44 -5.32 20.49 -29.62
C SER A 44 -4.81 20.47 -28.18
N ARG A 45 -4.90 21.60 -27.47
CA ARG A 45 -4.53 21.68 -26.05
C ARG A 45 -5.42 20.80 -25.18
N ALA A 46 -6.73 20.74 -25.45
CA ALA A 46 -7.65 19.87 -24.74
C ALA A 46 -7.34 18.38 -24.98
N VAL A 47 -7.11 17.98 -26.24
CA VAL A 47 -6.69 16.61 -26.60
C VAL A 47 -5.42 16.22 -25.86
N LYS A 48 -4.39 17.08 -25.87
CA LYS A 48 -3.12 16.80 -25.16
C LYS A 48 -3.33 16.60 -23.66
N LYS A 49 -4.15 17.44 -23.02
CA LYS A 49 -4.50 17.28 -21.60
C LYS A 49 -5.22 15.96 -21.34
N LEU A 50 -6.20 15.61 -22.18
CA LEU A 50 -6.94 14.35 -22.07
C LEU A 50 -6.04 13.13 -22.33
N GLN A 51 -5.08 13.23 -23.24
CA GLN A 51 -4.09 12.19 -23.50
C GLN A 51 -3.20 11.95 -22.27
N THR A 52 -2.66 13.01 -21.66
CA THR A 52 -1.89 12.88 -20.42
C THR A 52 -2.75 12.33 -19.29
N VAL A 53 -4.04 12.69 -19.27
CA VAL A 53 -4.98 12.16 -18.28
C VAL A 53 -5.21 10.65 -18.46
N SER A 54 -5.45 10.23 -19.70
CA SER A 54 -5.67 8.82 -20.06
C SER A 54 -4.48 7.95 -19.64
N SER A 55 -3.27 8.38 -20.00
CA SER A 55 -2.04 7.66 -19.65
C SER A 55 -1.83 7.56 -18.13
N ALA A 56 -2.03 8.65 -17.37
CA ALA A 56 -1.88 8.59 -15.92
C ALA A 56 -2.93 7.69 -15.22
N VAL A 57 -4.12 7.55 -15.80
CA VAL A 57 -5.17 6.63 -15.31
C VAL A 57 -4.85 5.18 -15.69
N GLU A 58 -4.34 4.93 -16.90
CA GLU A 58 -3.89 3.59 -17.33
C GLU A 58 -2.76 3.09 -16.44
N ASP A 59 -1.71 3.89 -16.21
CA ASP A 59 -0.60 3.51 -15.35
C ASP A 59 -1.07 3.21 -13.91
N ALA A 60 -1.99 4.03 -13.39
CA ALA A 60 -2.60 3.81 -12.07
C ALA A 60 -3.42 2.50 -12.00
N TYR A 61 -4.07 2.14 -13.10
CA TYR A 61 -4.83 0.91 -13.20
C TYR A 61 -3.92 -0.34 -13.29
N GLU A 62 -2.75 -0.21 -13.92
CA GLU A 62 -1.73 -1.27 -13.95
C GLU A 62 -1.11 -1.55 -12.58
N ASP A 63 -1.02 -0.54 -11.71
CA ASP A 63 -0.46 -0.66 -10.36
C ASP A 63 -1.43 -1.34 -9.36
N LEU A 64 -2.75 -1.33 -9.63
CA LEU A 64 -3.79 -1.88 -8.74
C LEU A 64 -3.70 -3.40 -8.51
N PRO A 65 -3.52 -4.25 -9.53
CA PRO A 65 -3.30 -5.68 -9.32
C PRO A 65 -2.06 -6.00 -8.47
N GLY A 66 -1.00 -5.19 -8.62
CA GLY A 66 0.21 -5.30 -7.80
C GLY A 66 -0.07 -4.99 -6.32
N PHE A 67 -0.84 -3.94 -6.07
CA PHE A 67 -1.32 -3.57 -4.73
C PHE A 67 -2.15 -4.70 -4.10
N GLU A 68 -3.13 -5.25 -4.83
CA GLU A 68 -3.97 -6.35 -4.36
C GLU A 68 -3.15 -7.59 -4.02
N SER A 69 -2.20 -7.96 -4.88
CA SER A 69 -1.31 -9.12 -4.67
C SER A 69 -0.46 -8.97 -3.40
N ILE A 70 0.14 -7.80 -3.17
CA ILE A 70 0.94 -7.54 -1.97
C ILE A 70 0.05 -7.60 -0.72
N LEU A 71 -1.16 -7.03 -0.75
CA LEU A 71 -2.10 -7.07 0.36
C LEU A 71 -2.51 -8.51 0.70
N HIS A 72 -2.83 -9.33 -0.32
CA HIS A 72 -3.14 -10.74 -0.11
C HIS A 72 -1.97 -11.51 0.49
N SER A 73 -0.74 -11.22 0.05
CA SER A 73 0.45 -11.84 0.63
C SER A 73 0.64 -11.45 2.10
N VAL A 74 0.40 -10.19 2.48
CA VAL A 74 0.44 -9.76 3.89
C VAL A 74 -0.58 -10.51 4.74
N ILE A 75 -1.82 -10.65 4.24
CA ILE A 75 -2.87 -11.38 4.93
C ILE A 75 -2.49 -12.86 5.10
N HIS A 76 -1.95 -13.48 4.05
CA HIS A 76 -1.51 -14.87 4.07
C HIS A 76 -0.40 -15.09 5.10
N ASP A 77 0.68 -14.32 5.02
CA ASP A 77 1.83 -14.44 5.93
C ASP A 77 1.41 -14.19 7.38
N SER A 78 0.54 -13.20 7.61
CA SER A 78 0.01 -12.92 8.95
C SER A 78 -0.84 -14.06 9.50
N LYS A 79 -1.61 -14.74 8.64
CA LYS A 79 -2.41 -15.88 9.03
C LYS A 79 -1.52 -17.07 9.39
N GLU A 80 -0.57 -17.41 8.52
CA GLU A 80 0.37 -18.53 8.72
C GLU A 80 1.18 -18.34 10.01
N ALA A 81 1.74 -17.15 10.21
CA ALA A 81 2.49 -16.86 11.43
C ALA A 81 1.63 -16.93 12.69
N SER A 82 0.36 -16.48 12.63
CA SER A 82 -0.56 -16.58 13.75
C SER A 82 -0.91 -18.04 14.08
N GLU A 83 -1.13 -18.87 13.06
CA GLU A 83 -1.37 -20.31 13.22
C GLU A 83 -0.15 -21.00 13.86
N ASN A 84 1.06 -20.69 13.40
CA ASN A 84 2.30 -21.23 13.97
C ASN A 84 2.50 -20.81 15.44
N VAL A 85 2.24 -19.55 15.77
CA VAL A 85 2.32 -19.06 17.16
C VAL A 85 1.30 -19.78 18.05
N LEU A 86 0.06 -19.97 17.57
CA LEU A 86 -0.97 -20.68 18.32
C LEU A 86 -0.56 -22.14 18.58
N GLU A 87 -0.03 -22.84 17.57
CA GLU A 87 0.47 -24.21 17.75
C GLU A 87 1.61 -24.28 18.79
N CYS A 88 2.52 -23.31 18.78
CA CYS A 88 3.59 -23.23 19.77
C CYS A 88 3.07 -22.94 21.18
N VAL A 89 2.07 -22.06 21.31
CA VAL A 89 1.42 -21.77 22.60
C VAL A 89 0.76 -23.04 23.16
N ASP A 90 0.09 -23.83 22.32
CA ASP A 90 -0.48 -25.12 22.73
C ASP A 90 0.60 -26.07 23.23
N LYS A 91 1.73 -26.20 22.52
CA LYS A 91 2.88 -27.01 22.95
C LYS A 91 3.45 -26.54 24.29
N ILE A 92 3.55 -25.23 24.51
CA ILE A 92 3.98 -24.66 25.80
C ILE A 92 3.01 -25.04 26.91
N ASN A 93 1.69 -24.92 26.68
CA ASN A 93 0.70 -25.29 27.67
C ASN A 93 0.81 -26.77 28.06
N PHE A 94 0.94 -27.67 27.08
CA PHE A 94 1.18 -29.10 27.36
C PHE A 94 2.47 -29.34 28.16
N ASN A 95 3.57 -28.65 27.83
CA ASN A 95 4.81 -28.75 28.59
C ASN A 95 4.66 -28.23 30.03
N ILE A 96 3.92 -27.14 30.25
CA ILE A 96 3.65 -26.59 31.58
C ILE A 96 2.82 -27.57 32.42
N ASP A 97 1.79 -28.17 31.83
CA ASP A 97 0.97 -29.17 32.51
C ASP A 97 1.79 -30.41 32.90
N ASP A 98 2.62 -30.92 31.99
CA ASP A 98 3.55 -32.02 32.28
C ASP A 98 4.53 -31.66 33.41
N ILE A 99 5.09 -30.45 33.40
CA ILE A 99 5.99 -29.97 34.46
C ILE A 99 5.24 -29.95 35.79
N LYS A 100 4.01 -29.44 35.82
CA LYS A 100 3.18 -29.37 37.03
C LYS A 100 2.88 -30.76 37.58
N GLU A 101 2.56 -31.74 36.74
CA GLU A 101 2.33 -33.13 37.14
C GLU A 101 3.60 -33.79 37.69
N ASN A 102 4.75 -33.57 37.04
CA ASN A 102 6.04 -34.08 37.48
C ASN A 102 6.46 -33.45 38.82
N LEU A 103 6.23 -32.15 39.03
CA LEU A 103 6.46 -31.48 40.32
C LEU A 103 5.54 -32.04 41.42
N GLY A 104 4.28 -32.32 41.11
CA GLY A 104 3.34 -32.97 42.03
C GLY A 104 3.81 -34.37 42.44
N SER A 105 4.27 -35.16 41.48
CA SER A 105 4.83 -36.50 41.71
C SER A 105 6.12 -36.44 42.52
N LEU A 106 7.00 -35.48 42.22
CA LEU A 106 8.24 -35.26 42.96
C LEU A 106 7.96 -34.98 44.44
N LYS A 107 7.01 -34.08 44.73
CA LYS A 107 6.60 -33.76 46.10
C LYS A 107 6.15 -35.02 46.85
N LYS A 108 5.31 -35.84 46.21
CA LYS A 108 4.81 -37.08 46.80
C LYS A 108 5.94 -38.08 47.11
N TYR A 109 6.88 -38.28 46.18
CA TYR A 109 8.00 -39.21 46.42
C TYR A 109 8.95 -38.73 47.53
N VAL A 110 9.12 -37.41 47.68
CA VAL A 110 9.88 -36.84 48.80
C VAL A 110 9.15 -37.07 50.13
N GLU A 111 7.83 -36.87 50.19
CA GLU A 111 7.01 -37.12 51.38
C GLU A 111 6.99 -38.61 51.77
N ASP A 112 6.95 -39.50 50.77
CA ASP A 112 6.94 -40.95 50.95
C ASP A 112 8.36 -41.53 51.24
N GLY A 113 9.41 -40.72 51.14
CA GLY A 113 10.81 -41.14 51.33
C GLY A 113 11.37 -42.04 50.20
N ASP A 114 10.69 -42.12 49.05
CA ASP A 114 11.10 -42.92 47.90
C ASP A 114 12.08 -42.14 47.00
N PHE A 115 13.29 -41.93 47.51
CA PHE A 115 14.34 -41.18 46.79
C PHE A 115 14.82 -41.89 45.51
N SER A 116 14.51 -43.18 45.34
CA SER A 116 14.92 -43.95 44.16
C SER A 116 14.28 -43.46 42.85
N LYS A 117 13.08 -42.87 42.94
CA LYS A 117 12.32 -42.36 41.78
C LYS A 117 12.55 -40.88 41.47
N ILE A 118 13.22 -40.16 42.37
CA ILE A 118 13.40 -38.71 42.26
C ILE A 118 14.26 -38.34 41.05
N ASN A 119 15.38 -39.03 40.82
CA ASN A 119 16.29 -38.70 39.71
C ASN A 119 15.58 -38.76 38.35
N GLY A 120 14.73 -39.77 38.12
CA GLY A 120 14.00 -39.88 36.86
C GLY A 120 12.97 -38.75 36.65
N ILE A 121 12.39 -38.22 37.73
CA ILE A 121 11.50 -37.05 37.65
C ILE A 121 12.28 -35.76 37.41
N LEU A 122 13.45 -35.61 38.04
CA LEU A 122 14.34 -34.46 37.79
C LEU A 122 14.85 -34.44 36.34
N ASP A 123 15.21 -35.60 35.78
CA ASP A 123 15.60 -35.72 34.37
C ASP A 123 14.46 -35.31 33.44
N ARG A 124 13.23 -35.79 33.69
CA ARG A 124 12.04 -35.40 32.92
C ARG A 124 11.74 -33.90 33.02
N LEU A 125 11.85 -33.31 34.21
CA LEU A 125 11.64 -31.87 34.41
C LEU A 125 12.67 -31.05 33.65
N ARG A 126 13.94 -31.48 33.66
CA ARG A 126 15.01 -30.86 32.87
C ARG A 126 14.68 -30.92 31.39
N ASP A 127 14.35 -32.11 30.89
CA ASP A 127 14.09 -32.31 29.46
C ASP A 127 12.85 -31.53 29.00
N LYS A 128 11.81 -31.42 29.83
CA LYS A 128 10.63 -30.57 29.57
C LYS A 128 10.95 -29.08 29.61
N GLY A 129 11.84 -28.66 30.51
CA GLY A 129 12.35 -27.29 30.55
C GLY A 129 13.08 -26.91 29.27
N THR A 130 13.99 -27.78 28.79
CA THR A 130 14.69 -27.59 27.51
C THR A 130 13.71 -27.56 26.34
N ALA A 131 12.77 -28.51 26.27
CA ALA A 131 11.77 -28.53 25.21
C ALA A 131 10.89 -27.27 25.19
N GLY A 132 10.51 -26.75 26.37
CA GLY A 132 9.78 -25.47 26.46
C GLY A 132 10.59 -24.29 25.97
N GLN A 133 11.91 -24.29 26.21
CA GLN A 133 12.81 -23.28 25.67
C GLN A 133 12.90 -23.36 24.14
N ASP A 134 12.98 -24.56 23.57
CA ASP A 134 13.01 -24.76 22.11
C ASP A 134 11.74 -24.21 21.46
N VAL A 135 10.55 -24.54 22.01
CA VAL A 135 9.28 -23.98 21.52
C VAL A 135 9.23 -22.45 21.65
N SER A 136 9.86 -21.89 22.69
CA SER A 136 9.94 -20.44 22.82
C SER A 136 10.79 -19.80 21.73
N PHE A 137 11.85 -20.46 21.27
CA PHE A 137 12.60 -20.02 20.09
C PHE A 137 11.77 -20.13 18.81
N ASP A 138 10.99 -21.19 18.65
CA ASP A 138 10.09 -21.35 17.50
C ASP A 138 9.04 -20.22 17.43
N ILE A 139 8.52 -19.76 18.58
CA ILE A 139 7.64 -18.59 18.64
C ILE A 139 8.36 -17.34 18.15
N ILE A 140 9.58 -17.09 18.64
CA ILE A 140 10.37 -15.92 18.25
C ILE A 140 10.63 -15.94 16.74
N SER A 141 11.04 -17.07 16.18
CA SER A 141 11.22 -17.23 14.75
C SER A 141 9.92 -17.03 13.97
N SER A 142 8.79 -17.52 14.49
CA SER A 142 7.48 -17.31 13.86
C SER A 142 7.07 -15.85 13.84
N LEU A 143 7.52 -15.02 14.80
CA LEU A 143 7.24 -13.59 14.88
C LEU A 143 8.11 -12.74 13.92
N GLU A 144 9.14 -13.30 13.30
CA GLU A 144 9.99 -12.58 12.32
C GLU A 144 9.21 -12.10 11.09
N PHE A 145 8.04 -12.70 10.79
CA PHE A 145 7.14 -12.24 9.73
C PHE A 145 6.72 -10.77 9.88
N GLN A 146 6.78 -10.21 11.09
CA GLN A 146 6.41 -8.82 11.36
C GLN A 146 7.30 -7.85 10.58
N ASP A 147 8.60 -8.13 10.45
CA ASP A 147 9.51 -7.28 9.68
C ASP A 147 9.18 -7.35 8.18
N ILE A 148 8.97 -8.55 7.66
CA ILE A 148 8.55 -8.76 6.26
C ILE A 148 7.22 -8.06 5.98
N THR A 149 6.27 -8.18 6.90
CA THR A 149 4.95 -7.53 6.81
C THR A 149 5.09 -6.02 6.78
N LYS A 150 5.93 -5.45 7.64
CA LYS A 150 6.23 -4.01 7.64
C LYS A 150 6.80 -3.56 6.30
N GLN A 151 7.79 -4.26 5.76
CA GLN A 151 8.37 -3.92 4.45
C GLN A 151 7.34 -3.98 3.31
N LYS A 152 6.40 -4.93 3.36
CA LYS A 152 5.31 -5.03 2.38
C LYS A 152 4.30 -3.89 2.53
N ILE A 153 3.93 -3.52 3.77
CA ILE A 153 3.06 -2.38 4.04
C ILE A 153 3.71 -1.06 3.59
N ASP A 154 5.00 -0.86 3.84
CA ASP A 154 5.72 0.34 3.39
C ASP A 154 5.67 0.49 1.86
N LYS A 155 5.77 -0.63 1.13
CA LYS A 155 5.57 -0.64 -0.34
C LYS A 155 4.14 -0.29 -0.74
N LEU A 156 3.13 -0.82 -0.06
CA LEU A 156 1.73 -0.49 -0.32
C LEU A 156 1.47 1.01 -0.11
N ILE A 157 1.98 1.56 0.98
CA ILE A 157 1.89 2.99 1.29
C ILE A 157 2.51 3.82 0.16
N LYS A 158 3.68 3.41 -0.36
CA LYS A 158 4.33 4.08 -1.48
C LYS A 158 3.46 4.07 -2.74
N ILE A 159 2.88 2.92 -3.11
CA ILE A 159 1.97 2.82 -4.26
C ILE A 159 0.76 3.77 -4.09
N ILE A 160 0.18 3.83 -2.89
CA ILE A 160 -0.93 4.74 -2.60
C ILE A 160 -0.50 6.21 -2.77
N TYR A 161 0.68 6.60 -2.30
CA TYR A 161 1.18 7.96 -2.47
C TYR A 161 1.45 8.29 -3.95
N ASP A 162 2.03 7.38 -4.71
CA ASP A 162 2.27 7.56 -6.15
C ASP A 162 0.93 7.72 -6.90
N LEU A 163 -0.08 6.91 -6.56
CA LEU A 163 -1.45 7.06 -7.08
C LEU A 163 -2.07 8.40 -6.70
N GLN A 164 -1.91 8.83 -5.45
CA GLN A 164 -2.41 10.12 -4.98
C GLN A 164 -1.76 11.29 -5.73
N GLU A 165 -0.44 11.25 -5.97
CA GLU A 165 0.27 12.28 -6.73
C GLU A 165 -0.26 12.35 -8.17
N ARG A 166 -0.41 11.20 -8.83
CA ARG A 166 -0.97 11.10 -10.19
C ARG A 166 -2.39 11.66 -10.26
N LEU A 167 -3.27 11.26 -9.35
CA LEU A 167 -4.66 11.77 -9.27
C LEU A 167 -4.70 13.27 -8.97
N THR A 168 -3.78 13.78 -8.14
CA THR A 168 -3.68 15.21 -7.85
C THR A 168 -3.26 15.99 -9.10
N HIS A 169 -2.26 15.50 -9.82
CA HIS A 169 -1.80 16.09 -11.08
C HIS A 169 -2.92 16.10 -12.14
N LEU A 170 -3.69 15.02 -12.22
CA LEU A 170 -4.88 14.89 -13.07
C LEU A 170 -5.93 15.98 -12.79
N VAL A 171 -6.30 16.14 -11.51
CA VAL A 171 -7.31 17.13 -11.07
C VAL A 171 -6.86 18.56 -11.37
N LEU A 172 -5.56 18.85 -11.20
CA LEU A 172 -4.98 20.16 -11.53
C LEU A 172 -4.95 20.41 -13.03
N MET A 173 -4.54 19.42 -13.83
CA MET A 173 -4.44 19.55 -15.28
C MET A 173 -5.81 19.81 -15.95
N LEU A 174 -6.84 19.13 -15.46
CA LEU A 174 -8.23 19.27 -15.91
C LEU A 174 -8.89 20.57 -15.40
N GLY A 175 -8.24 21.32 -14.52
CA GLY A 175 -8.78 22.58 -13.98
C GLY A 175 -10.02 22.40 -13.11
N VAL A 176 -10.27 21.19 -12.60
CA VAL A 176 -11.45 20.86 -11.78
C VAL A 176 -11.39 21.56 -10.42
N LYS A 177 -10.20 22.01 -10.00
CA LYS A 177 -10.02 22.97 -8.90
C LYS A 177 -9.50 24.31 -9.43
N ASP A 178 -10.38 25.08 -10.04
CA ASP A 178 -10.17 26.52 -10.15
C ASP A 178 -10.25 27.10 -8.73
N ARG A 179 -9.09 27.51 -8.17
CA ARG A 179 -8.86 28.03 -6.80
C ARG A 179 -8.78 26.97 -5.69
N LYS A 180 -7.55 26.53 -5.36
CA LYS A 180 -7.04 26.48 -3.96
C LYS A 180 -5.65 25.87 -3.76
N ILE A 181 -5.01 25.30 -4.77
CA ILE A 181 -3.63 24.81 -4.59
C ILE A 181 -2.73 25.53 -5.58
N ASP A 182 -1.98 26.51 -5.05
CA ASP A 182 -0.96 27.22 -5.79
C ASP A 182 0.17 26.25 -6.15
N VAL A 183 0.60 26.26 -7.42
CA VAL A 183 1.62 25.36 -7.97
C VAL A 183 2.95 25.51 -7.20
N GLU A 184 3.19 26.70 -6.65
CA GLU A 184 4.35 27.01 -5.80
C GLU A 184 4.31 26.28 -4.44
N THR A 185 3.11 25.90 -3.96
CA THR A 185 2.92 25.12 -2.72
C THR A 185 3.21 23.63 -2.95
N LEU A 186 2.96 23.14 -4.15
CA LEU A 186 3.28 21.75 -4.55
C LEU A 186 4.78 21.54 -4.78
N GLU A 187 5.50 22.54 -5.31
CA GLU A 187 6.97 22.47 -5.39
C GLU A 187 7.62 22.48 -4.00
N LYS A 188 7.04 23.20 -3.03
CA LYS A 188 7.47 23.15 -1.62
C LYS A 188 7.19 21.79 -0.95
N LEU A 189 6.17 21.05 -1.40
CA LEU A 189 5.90 19.67 -0.97
C LEU A 189 6.85 18.66 -1.62
N LYS A 190 7.25 18.88 -2.88
CA LYS A 190 8.28 18.08 -3.58
C LYS A 190 9.69 18.21 -2.98
N ALA A 191 10.01 19.37 -2.40
CA ALA A 191 11.35 19.65 -1.86
C ALA A 191 11.57 19.20 -0.40
N LYS A 192 10.52 18.77 0.31
CA LYS A 192 10.62 18.30 1.70
C LYS A 192 10.54 16.77 1.76
N ASP A 193 11.70 16.14 1.61
CA ASP A 193 11.97 14.84 2.24
C ASP A 193 11.61 14.97 3.74
N GLY A 194 10.47 14.41 4.14
CA GLY A 194 10.00 14.46 5.53
C GLY A 194 8.51 14.77 5.71
N ILE A 195 7.63 14.12 4.94
CA ILE A 195 6.18 14.18 5.21
C ILE A 195 5.82 13.44 6.51
N MET A 196 6.70 12.57 7.04
CA MET A 196 6.49 11.90 8.32
C MET A 196 6.67 12.80 9.58
N GLU A 197 7.18 14.03 9.47
CA GLU A 197 7.52 14.83 10.66
C GLU A 197 6.69 16.10 10.87
N ASN A 198 5.80 16.48 9.95
CA ASN A 198 5.02 17.72 10.10
C ASN A 198 3.54 17.47 10.46
N GLN A 199 3.31 17.14 11.73
CA GLN A 199 1.99 17.12 12.37
C GLN A 199 1.17 18.39 12.08
N ASN A 200 1.84 19.54 11.95
CA ASN A 200 1.22 20.82 11.63
C ASN A 200 0.53 20.84 10.25
N LEU A 201 1.06 20.09 9.27
CA LEU A 201 0.47 20.00 7.93
C LEU A 201 -0.79 19.12 7.95
N VAL A 202 -0.77 18.06 8.77
CA VAL A 202 -1.95 17.20 9.02
C VAL A 202 -3.04 18.01 9.72
N ASP A 203 -2.69 18.82 10.71
CA ASP A 203 -3.64 19.66 11.45
C ASP A 203 -4.22 20.81 10.60
N GLU A 204 -3.44 21.40 9.69
CA GLU A 204 -3.95 22.39 8.73
C GLU A 204 -4.89 21.76 7.69
N LEU A 205 -4.57 20.56 7.21
CA LEU A 205 -5.43 19.81 6.29
C LEU A 205 -6.75 19.42 6.97
N LEU A 206 -6.71 18.88 8.19
CA LEU A 206 -7.91 18.50 8.94
C LEU A 206 -8.82 19.72 9.20
N LYS A 207 -8.23 20.86 9.58
CA LYS A 207 -8.94 22.14 9.72
C LYS A 207 -9.60 22.60 8.42
N GLU A 208 -8.94 22.46 7.27
CA GLU A 208 -9.54 22.81 5.99
C GLU A 208 -10.70 21.88 5.58
N PHE A 209 -10.72 20.64 6.07
CA PHE A 209 -11.83 19.68 5.87
C PHE A 209 -12.89 19.71 6.97
N GLY A 210 -12.75 20.59 7.98
CA GLY A 210 -13.74 20.79 9.04
C GLY A 210 -13.80 19.68 10.08
N ILE A 211 -12.70 18.96 10.30
CA ILE A 211 -12.51 17.97 11.37
C ILE A 211 -11.42 18.48 12.32
#